data_AF-A0A0R3WJK8-F1
#
_entry.id   AF-A0A0R3WJK8-F1
#
_cell.length_a   1.000
_cell.length_b   1.000
_cell.length_c   1.000
_cell.angle_alpha   90.00
_cell.angle_beta   90.00
_cell.angle_gamma   90.00
#
_symmetry.space_group_name_H-M   'P 1'
#
loop_
_entity.id
_entity.type
_entity.pdbx_description
1 polymer ?
#
loop_
_entity_poly.entity_id
_entity_poly.type
_entity_poly.pdbx_seq_one_letter_code
_entity_poly.pdbx_strand_id
1 'polypeptide(L)'
;MKSSSRRTKQHGVSELDTGTYQISPEAFVIRTLINPLRLVRTLIQLGHEPLPPTTSTFPFSLFGLSHFTFSCYPNVFIYTRHLFHTYGFWSVMTCGFFSTFCFDALTDAYCFVSHRYVVSSALNAGEWLEDSDVVGAPKFRFAEGAMGRLSISQFATHLLNLCFFKTYEVLLTQPFYVILVRQAASVVGNNSGYSWFFQAVMSIFRDNGIMGFFSGITPRLIFELSHLLLFASLSRLLRPRIFGFFGSLSKTVRNSTYTLSYAVSSFLAYRLEVVSCVMALHGSRIPTLEAAMANSFSDWRECERTLAVAGQLQRGYFPFWRFCPSPALSA
;
A
#
# COMPACT_ATOMS: atom_id res chain seq x y z
N MET A 1 62.78 -2.51 1.38
CA MET A 1 62.31 -1.73 0.22
C MET A 1 61.01 -2.33 -0.29
N LYS A 2 59.89 -1.67 0.06
CA LYS A 2 58.56 -1.89 -0.53
C LYS A 2 58.54 -1.25 -1.91
N SER A 3 58.26 -2.01 -2.97
CA SER A 3 57.76 -1.46 -4.25
C SER A 3 57.65 -2.58 -5.29
N SER A 4 56.47 -3.19 -5.42
CA SER A 4 55.82 -3.48 -6.70
C SER A 4 54.56 -4.31 -6.46
N SER A 5 53.53 -3.66 -5.92
CA SER A 5 52.15 -4.15 -5.98
C SER A 5 51.26 -2.96 -6.28
N ARG A 6 51.38 -2.45 -7.51
CA ARG A 6 50.55 -1.41 -8.09
C ARG A 6 50.27 -1.82 -9.54
N ARG A 7 49.42 -2.83 -9.77
CA ARG A 7 48.81 -3.01 -11.10
C ARG A 7 47.56 -3.91 -11.23
N THR A 8 46.89 -4.30 -10.14
CA THR A 8 45.77 -5.28 -10.25
C THR A 8 44.51 -4.92 -9.46
N LYS A 9 44.20 -3.63 -9.26
CA LYS A 9 42.91 -3.19 -8.69
C LYS A 9 42.22 -2.09 -9.50
N GLN A 10 42.18 -2.25 -10.83
CA GLN A 10 41.45 -1.34 -11.73
C GLN A 10 40.52 -2.08 -12.71
N HIS A 11 40.19 -3.35 -12.46
CA HIS A 11 39.32 -4.16 -13.33
C HIS A 11 38.05 -4.70 -12.63
N GLY A 12 37.67 -4.15 -11.47
CA GLY A 12 36.50 -4.59 -10.72
C GLY A 12 35.25 -3.70 -10.85
N VAL A 13 35.13 -2.89 -11.92
CA VAL A 13 34.01 -1.94 -12.09
C VAL A 13 33.07 -2.33 -13.23
N SER A 14 33.37 -3.38 -14.00
CA SER A 14 32.70 -3.69 -15.27
C SER A 14 31.61 -4.76 -15.22
N GLU A 15 31.37 -5.45 -14.11
CA GLU A 15 30.32 -6.48 -14.01
C GLU A 15 29.62 -6.40 -12.64
N LEU A 16 28.98 -5.25 -12.35
CA LEU A 16 27.84 -5.30 -11.46
C LEU A 16 26.71 -5.86 -12.33
N ASP A 17 26.50 -7.17 -12.24
CA ASP A 17 25.43 -7.90 -12.90
C ASP A 17 24.18 -7.02 -12.93
N THR A 18 23.93 -6.42 -14.08
CA THR A 18 22.67 -5.76 -14.41
C THR A 18 21.68 -6.90 -14.49
N GLY A 19 21.24 -7.37 -13.32
CA GLY A 19 20.14 -8.29 -13.14
C GLY A 19 18.95 -7.64 -13.80
N THR A 20 18.78 -7.99 -15.08
CA THR A 20 17.74 -7.49 -15.96
C THR A 20 16.45 -7.67 -15.20
N TYR A 21 15.70 -6.58 -15.03
CA TYR A 21 14.41 -6.59 -14.35
C TYR A 21 13.45 -7.39 -15.24
N GLN A 22 13.54 -8.71 -15.20
CA GLN A 22 12.60 -9.58 -15.88
C GLN A 22 11.30 -9.43 -15.12
N ILE A 23 10.32 -8.76 -15.76
CA ILE A 23 8.92 -8.85 -15.38
C ILE A 23 8.60 -10.33 -15.48
N SER A 24 8.62 -11.02 -14.34
CA SER A 24 8.51 -12.46 -14.39
C SER A 24 7.07 -12.82 -14.78
N PRO A 25 6.87 -13.69 -15.79
CA PRO A 25 5.54 -14.05 -16.25
C PRO A 25 4.68 -14.64 -15.12
N GLU A 26 5.29 -15.30 -14.12
CA GLU A 26 4.54 -15.75 -12.94
C GLU A 26 3.92 -14.60 -12.13
N ALA A 27 4.59 -13.45 -12.01
CA ALA A 27 4.06 -12.32 -11.26
C ALA A 27 2.78 -11.76 -11.92
N PHE A 28 2.71 -11.78 -13.26
CA PHE A 28 1.53 -11.36 -14.01
C PHE A 28 0.34 -12.29 -13.80
N VAL A 29 0.58 -13.61 -13.83
CA VAL A 29 -0.45 -14.62 -13.55
C VAL A 29 -0.99 -14.45 -12.14
N ILE A 30 -0.10 -14.30 -11.16
CA ILE A 30 -0.48 -14.08 -9.75
C ILE A 30 -1.30 -12.79 -9.60
N ARG A 31 -0.89 -11.68 -10.22
CA ARG A 31 -1.65 -10.41 -10.19
C ARG A 31 -3.06 -10.56 -10.75
N THR A 32 -3.20 -11.31 -11.85
CA THR A 32 -4.50 -11.58 -12.48
C THR A 32 -5.40 -12.41 -11.56
N LEU A 33 -4.86 -13.46 -10.92
CA LEU A 33 -5.61 -14.32 -9.99
C LEU A 33 -6.02 -13.58 -8.70
N ILE A 34 -5.25 -12.58 -8.27
CA ILE A 34 -5.53 -11.78 -7.07
C ILE A 34 -6.45 -10.58 -7.37
N ASN A 35 -6.67 -10.22 -8.65
CA ASN A 35 -7.47 -9.05 -9.03
C ASN A 35 -8.87 -8.99 -8.37
N PRO A 36 -9.64 -10.09 -8.27
CA PRO A 36 -10.91 -10.11 -7.54
C PRO A 36 -10.78 -9.70 -6.06
N LEU A 37 -9.71 -10.14 -5.39
CA LEU A 37 -9.45 -9.79 -4.00
C LEU A 37 -9.11 -8.30 -3.85
N ARG A 38 -8.43 -7.71 -4.85
CA ARG A 38 -8.18 -6.26 -4.91
C ARG A 38 -9.49 -5.50 -5.08
N LEU A 39 -10.36 -5.93 -6.00
CA LEU A 39 -11.69 -5.35 -6.18
C LEU A 39 -12.48 -5.37 -4.87
N VAL A 40 -12.55 -6.53 -4.20
CA VAL A 40 -13.23 -6.65 -2.91
C VAL A 40 -12.61 -5.72 -1.88
N ARG A 41 -11.27 -5.66 -1.75
CA ARG A 41 -10.60 -4.73 -0.83
C ARG A 41 -11.01 -3.28 -1.11
N THR A 42 -11.04 -2.86 -2.37
CA THR A 42 -11.48 -1.52 -2.76
C THR A 42 -12.93 -1.26 -2.36
N LEU A 43 -13.84 -2.20 -2.62
CA LEU A 43 -15.25 -2.08 -2.22
C LEU A 43 -15.43 -2.00 -0.70
N ILE A 44 -14.66 -2.78 0.06
CA ILE A 44 -14.63 -2.69 1.53
C ILE A 44 -14.11 -1.32 1.97
N GLN A 45 -13.06 -0.81 1.34
CA GLN A 45 -12.53 0.53 1.60
C GLN A 45 -13.50 1.65 1.23
N LEU A 46 -14.43 1.43 0.30
CA LEU A 46 -15.51 2.35 -0.02
C LEU A 46 -16.68 2.26 0.98
N GLY A 47 -16.77 1.18 1.75
CA GLY A 47 -17.85 0.92 2.69
C GLY A 47 -19.00 0.09 2.10
N HIS A 48 -18.80 -0.54 0.93
CA HIS A 48 -19.80 -1.42 0.33
C HIS A 48 -19.79 -2.77 1.06
N GLU A 49 -20.87 -3.07 1.79
CA GLU A 49 -21.04 -4.27 2.61
C GLU A 49 -22.37 -4.98 2.31
N PRO A 50 -22.45 -5.81 1.25
CA PRO A 50 -23.70 -6.44 0.82
C PRO A 50 -24.15 -7.60 1.70
N LEU A 51 -23.26 -8.14 2.56
CA LEU A 51 -23.54 -9.29 3.42
C LEU A 51 -23.69 -8.84 4.88
N PRO A 52 -24.70 -9.34 5.61
CA PRO A 52 -24.90 -8.96 7.00
C PRO A 52 -23.74 -9.45 7.89
N PRO A 53 -23.41 -8.72 8.97
CA PRO A 53 -22.41 -9.16 9.92
C PRO A 53 -22.90 -10.41 10.67
N THR A 54 -21.98 -11.34 10.89
CA THR A 54 -22.22 -12.55 11.68
C THR A 54 -21.61 -12.37 13.07
N THR A 55 -22.32 -12.81 14.12
CA THR A 55 -21.78 -12.83 15.48
C THR A 55 -20.77 -13.97 15.60
N SER A 56 -19.52 -13.65 15.87
CA SER A 56 -18.46 -14.64 16.09
C SER A 56 -17.96 -14.62 17.52
N THR A 57 -17.64 -15.79 18.06
CA THR A 57 -16.91 -15.94 19.32
C THR A 57 -15.41 -15.84 19.07
N PHE A 58 -14.67 -15.21 19.98
CA PHE A 58 -13.24 -14.96 19.81
C PHE A 58 -12.48 -16.30 19.75
N PRO A 59 -11.46 -16.46 18.89
CA PRO A 59 -10.73 -17.74 18.80
C PRO A 59 -10.04 -18.13 20.12
N PHE A 60 -9.75 -17.17 20.99
CA PHE A 60 -9.23 -17.43 22.35
C PHE A 60 -10.32 -17.70 23.40
N SER A 61 -11.59 -17.84 23.00
CA SER A 61 -12.66 -18.42 23.81
C SER A 61 -12.31 -19.85 24.28
N LEU A 62 -11.39 -20.53 23.60
CA LEU A 62 -10.80 -21.81 24.02
C LEU A 62 -9.98 -21.71 25.32
N PHE A 63 -9.52 -20.51 25.70
CA PHE A 63 -8.71 -20.28 26.90
C PHE A 63 -9.51 -19.75 28.10
N GLY A 64 -10.84 -19.87 28.09
CA GLY A 64 -11.69 -19.57 29.26
C GLY A 64 -11.80 -18.08 29.64
N LEU A 65 -11.21 -17.18 28.85
CA LEU A 65 -11.44 -15.74 28.97
C LEU A 65 -12.84 -15.44 28.42
N SER A 66 -13.72 -14.94 29.31
CA SER A 66 -15.04 -14.32 29.10
C SER A 66 -15.59 -14.25 27.66
N HIS A 67 -16.86 -14.64 27.48
CA HIS A 67 -17.64 -14.58 26.23
C HIS A 67 -17.76 -13.17 25.63
N PHE A 68 -16.67 -12.66 25.04
CA PHE A 68 -16.72 -11.47 24.22
C PHE A 68 -17.29 -11.86 22.85
N THR A 69 -18.57 -11.55 22.64
CA THR A 69 -19.21 -11.66 21.34
C THR A 69 -18.92 -10.38 20.55
N PHE A 70 -18.46 -10.51 19.32
CA PHE A 70 -18.27 -9.38 18.42
C PHE A 70 -18.92 -9.67 17.08
N SER A 71 -19.46 -8.62 16.48
CA SER A 71 -19.99 -8.66 15.13
C SER A 71 -18.85 -8.54 14.13
N CYS A 72 -18.73 -9.53 13.24
CA CYS A 72 -17.73 -9.53 12.18
C CYS A 72 -18.39 -9.66 10.82
N TYR A 73 -17.88 -8.89 9.86
CA TYR A 73 -18.23 -9.09 8.46
C TYR A 73 -17.63 -10.40 7.93
N PRO A 74 -18.28 -11.03 6.95
CA PRO A 74 -17.73 -12.21 6.28
C PRO A 74 -16.33 -11.94 5.72
N ASN A 75 -15.47 -12.95 5.67
CA ASN A 75 -14.12 -12.78 5.12
C ASN A 75 -14.13 -12.37 3.64
N VAL A 76 -12.98 -11.89 3.15
CA VAL A 76 -12.79 -11.46 1.76
C VAL A 76 -13.19 -12.52 0.74
N PHE A 77 -13.01 -13.82 1.01
CA PHE A 77 -13.32 -14.89 0.06
C PHE A 77 -14.83 -15.12 -0.08
N ILE A 78 -15.57 -15.10 1.03
CA ILE A 78 -17.04 -15.19 1.00
C ILE A 78 -17.62 -14.01 0.22
N TYR A 79 -17.07 -12.81 0.46
CA TYR A 79 -17.46 -11.61 -0.29
C TYR A 79 -17.11 -11.76 -1.79
N THR A 80 -15.89 -12.20 -2.12
CA THR A 80 -15.48 -12.44 -3.52
C THR A 80 -16.41 -13.42 -4.23
N ARG A 81 -16.76 -14.53 -3.57
CA ARG A 81 -17.72 -15.51 -4.09
C ARG A 81 -19.09 -14.88 -4.34
N HIS A 82 -19.57 -14.05 -3.42
CA HIS A 82 -20.82 -13.32 -3.58
C HIS A 82 -20.79 -12.36 -4.79
N LEU A 83 -19.68 -11.63 -5.00
CA LEU A 83 -19.52 -10.77 -6.17
C LEU A 83 -19.56 -11.58 -7.48
N PHE A 84 -18.89 -12.73 -7.54
CA PHE A 84 -18.90 -13.57 -8.74
C PHE A 84 -20.31 -14.06 -9.09
N HIS A 85 -21.11 -14.43 -8.10
CA HIS A 85 -22.50 -14.85 -8.33
C HIS A 85 -23.42 -13.69 -8.72
N THR A 86 -23.18 -12.49 -8.19
CA THR A 86 -24.09 -11.33 -8.37
C THR A 86 -23.79 -10.55 -9.64
N TYR A 87 -22.53 -10.27 -9.92
CA TYR A 87 -22.10 -9.41 -11.03
C TYR A 87 -21.44 -10.17 -12.18
N GLY A 88 -21.23 -11.48 -12.02
CA GLY A 88 -20.65 -12.36 -13.03
C GLY A 88 -19.13 -12.48 -12.96
N PHE A 89 -18.63 -13.63 -13.40
CA PHE A 89 -17.20 -13.98 -13.34
C PHE A 89 -16.30 -12.96 -14.05
N TRP A 90 -16.61 -12.65 -15.32
CA TRP A 90 -15.76 -11.80 -16.16
C TRP A 90 -15.71 -10.36 -15.69
N SER A 91 -16.84 -9.82 -15.23
CA SER A 91 -16.92 -8.45 -14.68
C SER A 91 -15.97 -8.30 -13.49
N VAL A 92 -16.03 -9.24 -12.53
CA VAL A 92 -15.20 -9.23 -11.32
C VAL A 92 -13.73 -9.51 -11.63
N MET A 93 -13.42 -10.48 -12.51
CA MET A 93 -12.04 -10.84 -12.85
C MET A 93 -11.31 -9.73 -13.61
N THR A 94 -11.98 -9.04 -14.52
CA THR A 94 -11.35 -8.07 -15.43
C THR A 94 -11.48 -6.61 -14.96
N CYS A 95 -12.32 -6.35 -13.95
CA CYS A 95 -12.52 -5.01 -13.39
C CYS A 95 -11.18 -4.37 -13.01
N GLY A 96 -10.92 -3.18 -13.56
CA GLY A 96 -9.73 -2.40 -13.23
C GLY A 96 -8.41 -3.02 -13.67
N PHE A 97 -8.41 -4.14 -14.41
CA PHE A 97 -7.20 -4.91 -14.71
C PHE A 97 -6.09 -4.06 -15.34
N PHE A 98 -6.42 -3.29 -16.38
CA PHE A 98 -5.45 -2.42 -17.05
C PHE A 98 -4.94 -1.30 -16.13
N SER A 99 -5.82 -0.67 -15.37
CA SER A 99 -5.46 0.37 -14.39
C SER A 99 -4.53 -0.18 -13.32
N THR A 100 -4.82 -1.37 -12.79
CA THR A 100 -3.99 -2.10 -11.83
C THR A 100 -2.64 -2.46 -12.44
N PHE A 101 -2.60 -2.93 -13.69
CA PHE A 101 -1.36 -3.24 -14.38
C PHE A 101 -0.45 -2.01 -14.51
N CYS A 102 -0.99 -0.88 -14.99
CA CYS A 102 -0.23 0.37 -15.10
C CYS A 102 0.22 0.89 -13.73
N PHE A 103 -0.67 0.84 -12.73
CA PHE A 103 -0.34 1.22 -11.35
C PHE A 103 0.83 0.38 -10.80
N ASP A 104 0.75 -0.94 -10.91
CA ASP A 104 1.78 -1.86 -10.42
C ASP A 104 3.09 -1.68 -11.20
N ALA A 105 3.03 -1.55 -12.53
CA ALA A 105 4.23 -1.36 -13.37
C ALA A 105 4.96 -0.05 -13.05
N LEU A 106 4.24 1.05 -12.83
CA LEU A 106 4.83 2.32 -12.41
C LEU A 106 5.41 2.23 -11.00
N THR A 107 4.71 1.58 -10.08
CA THR A 107 5.19 1.34 -8.70
C THR A 107 6.47 0.50 -8.70
N ASP A 108 6.52 -0.55 -9.52
CA ASP A 108 7.69 -1.42 -9.66
C ASP A 108 8.89 -0.68 -10.27
N ALA A 109 8.67 0.07 -11.35
CA ALA A 109 9.71 0.86 -12.01
C ALA A 109 10.28 1.91 -11.05
N TYR A 110 9.42 2.55 -10.29
CA TYR A 110 9.83 3.53 -9.31
C TYR A 110 10.56 2.88 -8.11
N CYS A 111 10.08 1.75 -7.61
CA CYS A 111 10.76 0.95 -6.57
C CYS A 111 12.17 0.55 -7.00
N PHE A 112 12.36 0.21 -8.28
CA PHE A 112 13.67 -0.06 -8.84
C PHE A 112 14.59 1.17 -8.81
N VAL A 113 14.09 2.35 -9.20
CA VAL A 113 14.86 3.61 -9.18
C VAL A 113 15.27 3.99 -7.75
N SER A 114 14.33 3.94 -6.79
CA SER A 114 14.61 4.27 -5.40
C SER A 114 15.59 3.28 -4.76
N HIS A 115 15.45 1.99 -5.04
CA HIS A 115 16.39 0.96 -4.60
C HIS A 115 17.80 1.22 -5.15
N ARG A 116 17.92 1.49 -6.46
CA ARG A 116 19.22 1.79 -7.08
C ARG A 116 19.86 3.03 -6.50
N TYR A 117 19.08 4.07 -6.22
CA TYR A 117 19.55 5.28 -5.54
C TYR A 117 20.14 4.96 -4.15
N VAL A 118 19.46 4.14 -3.34
CA VAL A 118 19.95 3.82 -1.99
C VAL A 118 21.17 2.90 -2.03
N VAL A 119 21.19 1.88 -2.88
CA VAL A 119 22.38 1.03 -3.09
C VAL A 119 23.58 1.89 -3.48
N SER A 120 23.41 2.75 -4.49
CA SER A 120 24.50 3.63 -4.96
C SER A 120 24.97 4.57 -3.86
N SER A 121 24.06 5.11 -3.05
CA SER A 121 24.38 5.99 -1.94
C SER A 121 25.18 5.28 -0.85
N ALA A 122 24.78 4.05 -0.48
CA ALA A 122 25.47 3.25 0.51
C ALA A 122 26.90 2.87 0.08
N LEU A 123 27.08 2.45 -1.17
CA LEU A 123 28.40 2.14 -1.74
C LEU A 123 29.32 3.37 -1.73
N ASN A 124 28.81 4.54 -2.12
CA ASN A 124 29.57 5.79 -2.13
C ASN A 124 29.96 6.26 -0.73
N ALA A 125 29.18 5.93 0.29
CA ALA A 125 29.50 6.22 1.69
C ALA A 125 30.60 5.30 2.27
N GLY A 126 31.08 4.32 1.50
CA GLY A 126 32.07 3.34 1.96
C GLY A 126 31.50 2.30 2.92
N GLU A 127 30.17 2.19 3.02
CA GLU A 127 29.51 1.14 3.79
C GLU A 127 29.53 -0.17 3.00
N TRP A 128 30.13 -1.22 3.59
CA TRP A 128 30.03 -2.57 3.04
C TRP A 128 28.62 -3.10 3.30
N LEU A 129 27.82 -3.18 2.25
CA LEU A 129 26.55 -3.89 2.27
C LEU A 129 26.85 -5.40 2.30
N GLU A 130 26.25 -6.14 3.23
CA GLU A 130 26.31 -7.60 3.17
C GLU A 130 25.51 -8.07 1.94
N ASP A 131 25.99 -9.06 1.19
CA ASP A 131 25.26 -9.63 0.04
C ASP A 131 23.86 -10.13 0.45
N SER A 132 23.70 -10.56 1.70
CA SER A 132 22.40 -10.94 2.25
C SER A 132 21.44 -9.76 2.44
N ASP A 133 21.94 -8.54 2.66
CA ASP A 133 21.11 -7.34 2.71
C ASP A 133 20.59 -7.01 1.29
N VAL A 134 21.45 -7.10 0.26
CA VAL A 134 21.13 -6.73 -1.13
C VAL A 134 20.22 -7.75 -1.83
N VAL A 135 20.44 -9.04 -1.59
CA VAL A 135 19.75 -10.15 -2.31
C VAL A 135 18.60 -10.74 -1.50
N GLY A 136 18.66 -10.67 -0.16
CA GLY A 136 17.73 -11.37 0.74
C GLY A 136 16.61 -10.52 1.34
N ALA A 137 16.74 -9.19 1.36
CA ALA A 137 15.67 -8.32 1.85
C ALA A 137 14.66 -8.04 0.71
N PRO A 138 13.34 -8.07 0.97
CA PRO A 138 12.37 -7.58 -0.01
C PRO A 138 12.74 -6.14 -0.40
N LYS A 139 12.82 -5.86 -1.71
CA LYS A 139 13.44 -4.67 -2.33
C LYS A 139 13.10 -3.33 -1.65
N PHE A 140 11.87 -3.17 -1.17
CA PHE A 140 11.43 -1.97 -0.45
C PHE A 140 12.14 -1.77 0.90
N ARG A 141 12.44 -2.85 1.63
CA ARG A 141 13.01 -2.82 2.99
C ARG A 141 14.52 -2.61 3.04
N PHE A 142 15.20 -2.82 1.91
CA PHE A 142 16.66 -2.67 1.81
C PHE A 142 17.09 -1.22 2.02
N ALA A 143 16.37 -0.29 1.37
CA ALA A 143 16.63 1.14 1.45
C ALA A 143 16.66 1.66 2.90
N GLU A 144 15.80 1.09 3.74
CA GLU A 144 15.48 1.62 5.07
C GLU A 144 16.35 1.00 6.17
N GLY A 145 16.83 -0.24 5.98
CA GLY A 145 17.87 -0.84 6.84
C GLY A 145 19.24 -0.16 6.69
N ALA A 146 19.58 0.25 5.46
CA ALA A 146 20.78 1.04 5.19
C ALA A 146 20.69 2.44 5.83
N MET A 147 19.51 3.08 5.82
CA MET A 147 19.32 4.40 6.44
C MET A 147 19.61 4.44 7.95
N GLY A 148 19.44 3.32 8.66
CA GLY A 148 19.78 3.24 10.08
C GLY A 148 21.28 3.38 10.38
N ARG A 149 22.16 3.19 9.38
CA ARG A 149 23.63 3.27 9.50
C ARG A 149 24.19 4.70 9.47
N LEU A 150 23.42 5.63 8.94
CA LEU A 150 23.91 6.94 8.54
C LEU A 150 24.01 7.95 9.68
N SER A 151 24.88 8.95 9.51
CA SER A 151 24.88 10.16 10.33
C SER A 151 23.54 10.90 10.22
N ILE A 152 23.20 11.76 11.18
CA ILE A 152 21.91 12.50 11.20
C ILE A 152 21.76 13.40 9.96
N SER A 153 22.83 14.08 9.54
CA SER A 153 22.81 14.96 8.36
C SER A 153 22.62 14.18 7.06
N GLN A 154 23.31 13.05 6.94
CA GLN A 154 23.15 12.14 5.81
C GLN A 154 21.76 11.50 5.79
N PHE A 155 21.28 11.04 6.95
CA PHE A 155 19.92 10.51 7.11
C PHE A 155 18.87 11.50 6.65
N ALA A 156 18.94 12.77 7.08
CA ALA A 156 18.01 13.81 6.65
C ALA A 156 18.05 14.03 5.12
N THR A 157 19.25 14.03 4.52
CA THR A 157 19.42 14.21 3.07
C THR A 157 18.83 13.04 2.27
N HIS A 158 19.12 11.81 2.68
CA HIS A 158 18.56 10.62 2.02
C HIS A 158 17.05 10.51 2.22
N LEU A 159 16.55 10.83 3.42
CA LEU A 159 15.11 10.84 3.70
C LEU A 159 14.37 11.86 2.84
N LEU A 160 14.91 13.07 2.68
CA LEU A 160 14.34 14.08 1.78
C LEU A 160 14.29 13.58 0.33
N ASN A 161 15.38 12.99 -0.16
CA ASN A 161 15.42 12.43 -1.51
C ASN A 161 14.37 11.31 -1.70
N LEU A 162 14.23 10.41 -0.72
CA LEU A 162 13.20 9.37 -0.75
C LEU A 162 11.78 9.96 -0.70
N CYS A 163 11.54 11.01 0.07
CA CYS A 163 10.26 11.73 0.06
C CYS A 163 9.96 12.36 -1.31
N PHE A 164 10.97 12.96 -1.97
CA PHE A 164 10.82 13.52 -3.31
C PHE A 164 10.42 12.44 -4.30
N PHE A 165 11.21 11.36 -4.35
CA PHE A 165 10.91 10.22 -5.19
C PHE A 165 9.47 9.75 -4.89
N LYS A 166 9.08 9.58 -3.61
CA LYS A 166 7.77 9.01 -3.24
C LYS A 166 6.61 9.92 -3.66
N THR A 167 6.83 11.23 -3.63
CA THR A 167 5.88 12.21 -4.15
C THR A 167 5.67 12.04 -5.66
N TYR A 168 6.75 11.86 -6.44
CA TYR A 168 6.65 11.58 -7.88
C TYR A 168 5.93 10.26 -8.18
N GLU A 169 6.19 9.20 -7.40
CA GLU A 169 5.47 7.92 -7.51
C GLU A 169 3.96 8.11 -7.35
N VAL A 170 3.54 8.82 -6.31
CA VAL A 170 2.12 9.09 -6.05
C VAL A 170 1.49 9.88 -7.19
N LEU A 171 2.16 10.93 -7.68
CA LEU A 171 1.68 11.75 -8.80
C LEU A 171 1.46 10.93 -10.07
N LEU A 172 2.40 10.04 -10.42
CA LEU A 172 2.31 9.22 -11.63
C LEU A 172 1.27 8.10 -11.51
N THR A 173 1.12 7.52 -10.32
CA THR A 173 0.22 6.39 -10.08
C THR A 173 -1.22 6.82 -9.78
N GLN A 174 -1.45 8.08 -9.36
CA GLN A 174 -2.77 8.56 -8.94
C GLN A 174 -3.88 8.41 -9.99
N PRO A 175 -3.66 8.79 -11.27
CA PRO A 175 -4.71 8.63 -12.28
C PRO A 175 -5.21 7.18 -12.41
N PHE A 176 -4.29 6.22 -12.40
CA PHE A 176 -4.63 4.80 -12.49
C PHE A 176 -5.33 4.29 -11.22
N TYR A 177 -4.94 4.78 -10.05
CA TYR A 177 -5.63 4.49 -8.80
C TYR A 177 -7.08 4.98 -8.82
N VAL A 178 -7.33 6.22 -9.25
CA VAL A 178 -8.69 6.76 -9.32
C VAL A 178 -9.56 6.01 -10.33
N ILE A 179 -9.00 5.68 -11.50
CA ILE A 179 -9.71 4.87 -12.50
C ILE A 179 -10.08 3.51 -11.91
N LEU A 180 -9.14 2.82 -11.26
CA LEU A 180 -9.39 1.53 -10.58
C LEU A 180 -10.54 1.63 -9.58
N VAL A 181 -10.53 2.64 -8.70
CA VAL A 181 -11.57 2.81 -7.67
C VAL A 181 -12.94 3.10 -8.28
N ARG A 182 -13.01 3.95 -9.31
CA ARG A 182 -14.28 4.27 -9.99
C ARG A 182 -14.80 3.08 -10.79
N GLN A 183 -13.93 2.29 -11.42
CA GLN A 183 -14.33 1.03 -12.06
C GLN A 183 -14.89 0.04 -11.05
N ALA A 184 -14.25 -0.09 -9.88
CA ALA A 184 -14.74 -0.94 -8.79
C ALA A 184 -16.15 -0.55 -8.33
N ALA A 185 -16.39 0.74 -8.05
CA ALA A 185 -17.72 1.23 -7.67
C ALA A 185 -18.75 1.04 -8.79
N SER A 186 -18.33 1.16 -10.06
CA SER A 186 -19.21 0.99 -11.22
C SER A 186 -19.70 -0.44 -11.42
N VAL A 187 -18.93 -1.45 -10.99
CA VAL A 187 -19.38 -2.86 -11.00
C VAL A 187 -20.61 -3.02 -10.12
N VAL A 188 -20.62 -2.38 -8.95
CA VAL A 188 -21.76 -2.41 -8.02
C VAL A 188 -22.92 -1.54 -8.52
N GLY A 189 -22.62 -0.36 -9.07
CA GLY A 189 -23.63 0.58 -9.57
C GLY A 189 -24.29 0.20 -10.90
N ASN A 190 -23.92 -0.95 -11.49
CA ASN A 190 -24.34 -1.37 -12.82
C ASN A 190 -24.25 -0.25 -13.89
N ASN A 191 -23.21 0.58 -13.79
CA ASN A 191 -23.01 1.71 -14.68
C ASN A 191 -22.09 1.31 -15.84
N SER A 192 -22.57 1.44 -17.07
CA SER A 192 -21.77 1.11 -18.26
C SER A 192 -20.64 2.10 -18.50
N GLY A 193 -20.71 3.32 -17.93
CA GLY A 193 -19.77 4.42 -18.12
C GLY A 193 -18.32 4.14 -17.68
N TYR A 194 -18.07 3.08 -16.91
CA TYR A 194 -16.72 2.70 -16.47
C TYR A 194 -16.41 1.22 -16.75
N SER A 195 -17.12 0.60 -17.68
CA SER A 195 -17.00 -0.85 -17.99
C SER A 195 -15.58 -1.29 -18.38
N TRP A 196 -14.83 -0.41 -19.03
CA TRP A 196 -13.46 -0.62 -19.51
C TRP A 196 -12.65 0.69 -19.41
N PHE A 197 -11.33 0.57 -19.50
CA PHE A 197 -10.38 1.64 -19.17
C PHE A 197 -10.64 2.95 -19.91
N PHE A 198 -10.73 2.93 -21.24
CA PHE A 198 -10.86 4.16 -22.04
C PHE A 198 -12.18 4.90 -21.79
N GLN A 199 -13.27 4.16 -21.56
CA GLN A 199 -14.54 4.78 -21.21
C GLN A 199 -14.52 5.35 -19.79
N ALA A 200 -13.85 4.69 -18.84
CA ALA A 200 -13.63 5.24 -17.52
C ALA A 200 -12.84 6.56 -17.60
N VAL A 201 -11.77 6.61 -18.39
CA VAL A 201 -10.99 7.83 -18.67
C VAL A 201 -11.89 8.93 -19.25
N MET A 202 -12.66 8.62 -20.29
CA MET A 202 -13.55 9.59 -20.93
C MET A 202 -14.64 10.10 -19.98
N SER A 203 -15.24 9.21 -19.17
CA SER A 203 -16.25 9.56 -18.18
C SER A 203 -15.67 10.47 -17.08
N ILE A 204 -14.46 10.17 -16.57
CA ILE A 204 -13.80 11.03 -15.57
C ILE A 204 -13.52 12.42 -16.15
N PHE A 205 -12.95 12.47 -17.35
CA PHE A 205 -12.59 13.73 -18.00
C PHE A 205 -13.83 14.57 -18.31
N ARG A 206 -14.94 13.94 -18.76
CA ARG A 206 -16.20 14.63 -19.00
C ARG A 206 -16.82 15.20 -17.72
N ASP A 207 -16.74 14.46 -16.62
CA ASP A 207 -17.43 14.84 -15.38
C ASP A 207 -16.64 15.88 -14.55
N ASN A 208 -15.30 15.78 -14.52
CA ASN A 208 -14.43 16.57 -13.62
C ASN A 208 -13.16 17.14 -14.29
N GLY A 209 -12.98 16.94 -15.60
CA GLY A 209 -11.74 17.30 -16.29
C GLY A 209 -10.52 16.55 -15.75
N ILE A 210 -9.36 17.19 -15.84
CA ILE A 210 -8.08 16.61 -15.42
C ILE A 210 -8.01 16.42 -13.90
N MET A 211 -8.61 17.32 -13.12
CA MET A 211 -8.60 17.25 -11.66
C MET A 211 -9.30 15.99 -11.13
N GLY A 212 -10.26 15.44 -11.87
CA GLY A 212 -10.93 14.19 -11.53
C GLY A 212 -9.99 12.99 -11.40
N PHE A 213 -8.86 12.96 -12.11
CA PHE A 213 -7.86 11.89 -12.01
C PHE A 213 -7.00 12.00 -10.75
N PHE A 214 -7.06 13.13 -10.05
CA PHE A 214 -6.29 13.40 -8.84
C PHE A 214 -7.18 13.53 -7.59
N SER A 215 -8.47 13.15 -7.70
CA SER A 215 -9.36 13.05 -6.54
C SER A 215 -8.76 12.12 -5.47
N GLY A 216 -8.77 12.56 -4.21
CA GLY A 216 -8.18 11.80 -3.09
C GLY A 216 -6.65 11.82 -2.99
N ILE A 217 -5.94 12.60 -3.81
CA ILE A 217 -4.46 12.60 -3.80
C ILE A 217 -3.88 13.09 -2.46
N THR A 218 -4.49 14.10 -1.83
CA THR A 218 -3.97 14.71 -0.60
C THR A 218 -3.85 13.69 0.55
N PRO A 219 -4.91 12.98 0.96
CA PRO A 219 -4.78 11.94 1.98
C PRO A 219 -3.84 10.80 1.55
N ARG A 220 -3.78 10.45 0.26
CA ARG A 220 -2.83 9.43 -0.25
C ARG A 220 -1.37 9.87 -0.10
N LEU A 221 -1.06 11.12 -0.43
CA LEU A 221 0.29 11.64 -0.34
C LEU A 221 0.74 11.70 1.13
N ILE A 222 -0.13 12.17 2.02
CA ILE A 222 0.14 12.20 3.47
C ILE A 222 0.31 10.77 3.99
N PHE A 223 -0.51 9.81 3.56
CA PHE A 223 -0.37 8.39 3.90
C PHE A 223 1.03 7.87 3.55
N GLU A 224 1.41 7.96 2.28
CA GLU A 224 2.68 7.39 1.78
C GLU A 224 3.90 8.05 2.42
N LEU A 225 3.88 9.38 2.58
CA LEU A 225 4.97 10.12 3.22
C LEU A 225 5.04 9.84 4.73
N SER A 226 3.90 9.84 5.43
CA SER A 226 3.89 9.53 6.87
C SER A 226 4.36 8.11 7.15
N HIS A 227 3.94 7.15 6.34
CA HIS A 227 4.38 5.76 6.44
C HIS A 227 5.91 5.65 6.28
N LEU A 228 6.47 6.25 5.23
CA LEU A 228 7.92 6.29 4.97
C LEU A 228 8.69 6.95 6.12
N LEU A 229 8.24 8.13 6.57
CA LEU A 229 8.88 8.89 7.65
C LEU A 229 8.84 8.13 8.98
N LEU A 230 7.68 7.56 9.34
CA LEU A 230 7.50 6.79 10.57
C LEU A 230 8.38 5.55 10.56
N PHE A 231 8.38 4.80 9.46
CA PHE A 231 9.16 3.58 9.36
C PHE A 231 10.67 3.87 9.38
N ALA A 232 11.16 4.82 8.58
CA ALA A 232 12.58 5.19 8.57
C ALA A 232 13.06 5.70 9.94
N SER A 233 12.24 6.50 10.62
CA SER A 233 12.53 7.00 11.97
C SER A 233 12.57 5.87 13.00
N LEU A 234 11.61 4.93 12.92
CA LEU A 234 11.53 3.78 13.81
C LEU A 234 12.72 2.83 13.60
N SER A 235 13.07 2.53 12.35
CA SER A 235 14.25 1.70 12.02
C SER A 235 15.54 2.32 12.55
N ARG A 236 15.69 3.65 12.48
CA ARG A 236 16.84 4.36 13.08
C ARG A 236 16.85 4.23 14.61
N LEU A 237 15.72 4.43 15.28
CA LEU A 237 15.63 4.40 16.75
C LEU A 237 15.85 3.00 17.32
N LEU A 238 15.27 1.98 16.67
CA LEU A 238 15.37 0.60 17.10
C LEU A 238 16.76 0.04 16.93
N ARG A 239 17.53 0.53 15.96
CA ARG A 239 18.86 -0.01 15.64
C ARG A 239 19.82 -0.04 16.85
N PRO A 240 20.21 1.08 17.48
CA PRO A 240 21.12 1.03 18.62
C PRO A 240 20.55 0.23 19.80
N ARG A 241 19.22 0.22 19.98
CA ARG A 241 18.55 -0.55 21.03
C ARG A 241 18.61 -2.05 20.79
N ILE A 242 18.41 -2.50 19.56
CA ILE A 242 18.52 -3.91 19.15
C ILE A 242 19.98 -4.37 19.24
N PHE A 243 20.93 -3.59 18.71
CA PHE A 243 22.35 -3.94 18.78
C PHE A 243 22.87 -3.92 20.23
N GLY A 244 22.37 -3.03 21.09
CA GLY A 244 22.79 -2.93 22.49
C GLY A 244 22.18 -3.98 23.42
N PHE A 245 20.88 -4.28 23.28
CA PHE A 245 20.18 -5.23 24.16
C PHE A 245 20.24 -6.68 23.65
N PHE A 246 20.36 -6.85 22.34
CA PHE A 246 20.22 -8.14 21.64
C PHE A 246 21.39 -8.41 20.67
N GLY A 247 22.59 -7.91 20.98
CA GLY A 247 23.77 -8.01 20.10
C GLY A 247 24.18 -9.43 19.67
N SER A 248 23.63 -10.47 20.33
CA SER A 248 23.83 -11.89 20.05
C SER A 248 22.73 -12.53 19.17
N LEU A 249 21.60 -11.85 18.91
CA LEU A 249 20.48 -12.49 18.23
C LEU A 249 20.66 -12.66 16.71
N SER A 250 20.21 -13.83 16.25
CA SER A 250 20.15 -14.27 14.85
C SER A 250 19.54 -13.22 13.91
N LYS A 251 20.00 -13.20 12.66
CA LYS A 251 19.46 -12.39 11.55
C LYS A 251 17.92 -12.45 11.47
N THR A 252 17.32 -13.59 11.84
CA THR A 252 15.86 -13.79 11.87
C THR A 252 15.14 -12.80 12.78
N VAL A 253 15.62 -12.58 14.01
CA VAL A 253 14.91 -11.71 14.96
C VAL A 253 14.95 -10.26 14.52
N ARG A 254 16.07 -9.82 13.95
CA ARG A 254 16.22 -8.48 13.38
C ARG A 254 15.24 -8.24 12.23
N ASN A 255 15.12 -9.21 11.30
CA ASN A 255 14.17 -9.14 10.21
C ASN A 255 12.71 -9.14 10.72
N SER A 256 12.40 -9.93 11.75
CA SER A 256 11.10 -9.92 12.40
C SER A 256 10.79 -8.57 13.04
N THR A 257 11.74 -7.93 13.72
CA THR A 257 11.53 -6.61 14.33
C THR A 257 11.27 -5.53 13.27
N TYR A 258 12.00 -5.52 12.16
CA TYR A 258 11.72 -4.59 11.06
C TYR A 258 10.38 -4.88 10.40
N THR A 259 9.98 -6.15 10.25
CA THR A 259 8.67 -6.52 9.73
C THR A 259 7.54 -6.03 10.63
N LEU A 260 7.69 -6.17 11.95
CA LEU A 260 6.72 -5.67 12.92
C LEU A 260 6.66 -4.13 12.91
N SER A 261 7.82 -3.48 12.84
CA SER A 261 7.92 -2.01 12.73
C SER A 261 7.17 -1.50 11.51
N TYR A 262 7.34 -2.17 10.36
CA TYR A 262 6.64 -1.86 9.11
C TYR A 262 5.14 -2.03 9.28
N ALA A 263 4.70 -3.17 9.82
CA ALA A 263 3.29 -3.45 10.04
C ALA A 263 2.62 -2.41 10.96
N VAL A 264 3.30 -1.96 12.02
CA VAL A 264 2.81 -0.91 12.92
C VAL A 264 2.73 0.44 12.19
N SER A 265 3.79 0.84 11.46
CA SER A 265 3.78 2.09 10.69
C SER A 265 2.67 2.10 9.63
N SER A 266 2.49 0.99 8.91
CA SER A 266 1.41 0.81 7.94
C SER A 266 0.03 0.92 8.59
N PHE A 267 -0.20 0.25 9.72
CA PHE A 267 -1.49 0.29 10.43
C PHE A 267 -1.87 1.70 10.89
N LEU A 268 -0.91 2.46 11.43
CA LEU A 268 -1.15 3.82 11.91
C LEU A 268 -1.51 4.76 10.76
N ALA A 269 -0.82 4.64 9.63
CA ALA A 269 -1.03 5.47 8.46
C ALA A 269 -2.29 5.06 7.66
N TYR A 270 -2.72 3.79 7.72
CA TYR A 270 -3.79 3.20 6.91
C TYR A 270 -5.11 3.98 6.89
N ARG A 271 -5.43 4.70 7.97
CA ARG A 271 -6.62 5.58 8.03
C ARG A 271 -6.71 6.53 6.84
N LEU A 272 -5.58 7.05 6.38
CA LEU A 272 -5.50 7.99 5.26
C LEU A 272 -5.62 7.29 3.91
N GLU A 273 -5.24 6.02 3.81
CA GLU A 273 -5.48 5.19 2.62
C GLU A 273 -6.99 5.01 2.39
N VAL A 274 -7.76 4.74 3.46
CA VAL A 274 -9.22 4.62 3.38
C VAL A 274 -9.87 5.94 2.95
N VAL A 275 -9.45 7.07 3.55
CA VAL A 275 -9.96 8.39 3.18
C VAL A 275 -9.63 8.71 1.72
N SER A 276 -8.43 8.40 1.26
CA SER A 276 -8.04 8.51 -0.16
C SER A 276 -8.96 7.70 -1.08
N CYS A 277 -9.26 6.46 -0.70
CA CYS A 277 -10.14 5.57 -1.48
C CYS A 277 -11.55 6.15 -1.63
N VAL A 278 -12.15 6.64 -0.54
CA VAL A 278 -13.47 7.31 -0.59
C VAL A 278 -13.42 8.57 -1.44
N MET A 279 -12.42 9.42 -1.20
CA MET A 279 -12.30 10.68 -1.91
C MET A 279 -11.95 10.49 -3.39
N ALA A 280 -11.48 9.32 -3.83
CA ALA A 280 -11.32 9.01 -5.26
C ALA A 280 -12.68 8.94 -6.00
N LEU A 281 -13.78 8.65 -5.31
CA LEU A 281 -15.13 8.73 -5.86
C LEU A 281 -15.71 10.14 -5.89
N HIS A 282 -15.11 11.11 -5.17
CA HIS A 282 -15.61 12.47 -5.11
C HIS A 282 -15.66 13.12 -6.51
N GLY A 283 -16.81 13.69 -6.84
CA GLY A 283 -17.18 14.25 -8.14
C GLY A 283 -17.67 13.22 -9.17
N SER A 284 -17.71 11.93 -8.85
CA SER A 284 -18.20 10.91 -9.80
C SER A 284 -19.73 10.86 -9.88
N ARG A 285 -20.27 10.56 -11.06
CA ARG A 285 -21.71 10.38 -11.31
C ARG A 285 -22.14 8.91 -11.29
N ILE A 286 -21.47 8.11 -10.46
CA ILE A 286 -21.78 6.68 -10.31
C ILE A 286 -23.04 6.56 -9.43
N PRO A 287 -24.09 5.81 -9.84
CA PRO A 287 -25.35 5.72 -9.10
C PRO A 287 -25.23 4.72 -7.94
N THR A 288 -24.33 4.98 -6.99
CA THR A 288 -24.14 4.17 -5.78
C THR A 288 -24.20 5.03 -4.53
N LEU A 289 -24.57 4.41 -3.40
CA LEU A 289 -24.63 5.10 -2.10
C LEU A 289 -23.25 5.61 -1.68
N GLU A 290 -22.20 4.85 -1.98
CA GLU A 290 -20.81 5.17 -1.67
C GLU A 290 -20.32 6.40 -2.44
N ALA A 291 -20.72 6.53 -3.72
CA ALA A 291 -20.42 7.72 -4.50
C ALA A 291 -21.22 8.94 -4.02
N ALA A 292 -22.50 8.75 -3.67
CA ALA A 292 -23.32 9.82 -3.07
C ALA A 292 -22.73 10.31 -1.73
N MET A 293 -22.26 9.40 -0.88
CA MET A 293 -21.57 9.72 0.37
C MET A 293 -20.27 10.48 0.09
N ALA A 294 -19.42 9.99 -0.84
CA ALA A 294 -18.19 10.66 -1.20
C ALA A 294 -18.44 12.10 -1.70
N ASN A 295 -19.47 12.29 -2.53
CA ASN A 295 -19.86 13.60 -3.07
C ASN A 295 -20.49 14.54 -2.03
N SER A 296 -20.90 14.03 -0.86
CA SER A 296 -21.46 14.86 0.21
C SER A 296 -20.39 15.62 1.00
N PHE A 297 -19.13 15.15 0.96
CA PHE A 297 -18.03 15.79 1.68
C PHE A 297 -17.46 16.97 0.89
N SER A 298 -17.23 18.10 1.57
CA SER A 298 -16.59 19.28 0.98
C SER A 298 -15.07 19.12 0.82
N ASP A 299 -14.42 18.44 1.76
CA ASP A 299 -12.98 18.21 1.79
C ASP A 299 -12.65 16.84 2.42
N TRP A 300 -11.44 16.33 2.15
CA TRP A 300 -10.99 15.05 2.69
C TRP A 300 -10.93 15.02 4.22
N ARG A 301 -10.73 16.17 4.87
CA ARG A 301 -10.73 16.29 6.34
C ARG A 301 -12.11 16.04 6.93
N GLU A 302 -13.16 16.45 6.24
CA GLU A 302 -14.54 16.17 6.64
C GLU A 302 -14.84 14.68 6.52
N CYS A 303 -14.44 14.07 5.41
CA CYS A 303 -14.50 12.62 5.22
C CYS A 303 -13.76 11.88 6.34
N GLU A 304 -12.54 12.30 6.70
CA GLU A 304 -11.77 11.66 7.78
C GLU A 304 -12.51 11.72 9.11
N ARG A 305 -13.01 12.89 9.51
CA ARG A 305 -13.73 13.06 10.80
C ARG A 305 -14.99 12.21 10.84
N THR A 306 -15.78 12.21 9.78
CA THR A 306 -17.02 11.43 9.71
C THR A 306 -16.73 9.93 9.83
N LEU A 307 -15.72 9.43 9.11
CA LEU A 307 -15.29 8.04 9.21
C LEU A 307 -14.65 7.70 10.57
N ALA A 308 -13.99 8.66 11.21
CA ALA A 308 -13.41 8.49 12.55
C ALA A 308 -14.50 8.31 13.60
N VAL A 309 -15.54 9.15 13.58
CA VAL A 309 -16.69 9.06 14.48
C VAL A 309 -17.44 7.75 14.28
N ALA A 310 -17.58 7.30 13.03
CA ALA A 310 -18.21 6.02 12.71
C ALA A 310 -17.33 4.79 13.03
N GLY A 311 -16.07 4.97 13.45
CA GLY A 311 -15.14 3.87 13.70
C GLY A 311 -14.74 3.08 12.44
N GLN A 312 -14.84 3.69 11.25
CA GLN A 312 -14.66 3.01 9.95
C GLN A 312 -13.30 3.25 9.27
N LEU A 313 -12.40 4.00 9.90
CA LEU A 313 -11.08 4.35 9.33
C LEU A 313 -10.14 3.15 9.06
N GLN A 314 -10.44 1.97 9.63
CA GLN A 314 -9.58 0.78 9.52
C GLN A 314 -10.22 -0.34 8.68
N ARG A 315 -11.29 -0.05 7.94
CA ARG A 315 -11.98 -1.04 7.11
C ARG A 315 -11.06 -1.57 5.99
N GLY A 316 -11.04 -2.89 5.82
CA GLY A 316 -10.24 -3.57 4.81
C GLY A 316 -8.75 -3.77 5.15
N TYR A 317 -8.28 -3.33 6.33
CA TYR A 317 -6.91 -3.60 6.77
C TYR A 317 -6.69 -5.09 7.01
N PHE A 318 -7.62 -5.72 7.75
CA PHE A 318 -7.64 -7.16 7.99
C PHE A 318 -8.64 -7.84 7.05
N PRO A 319 -8.19 -8.58 6.01
CA PRO A 319 -9.10 -9.20 5.04
C PRO A 319 -9.88 -10.40 5.60
N PHE A 320 -9.37 -11.03 6.65
CA PHE A 320 -9.97 -12.20 7.31
C PHE A 320 -10.83 -11.82 8.51
N TRP A 321 -10.26 -11.05 9.44
CA TRP A 321 -10.95 -10.58 10.65
C TRP A 321 -11.47 -9.16 10.44
N ARG A 322 -12.62 -9.08 9.78
CA ARG A 322 -13.24 -7.81 9.43
C ARG A 322 -14.20 -7.38 10.54
N PHE A 323 -13.69 -6.62 11.50
CA PHE A 323 -14.49 -6.12 12.62
C PHE A 323 -15.58 -5.17 12.13
N CYS A 324 -16.83 -5.42 12.54
CA CYS A 324 -17.91 -4.48 12.36
C CYS A 324 -17.82 -3.43 13.48
N PRO A 325 -17.89 -2.13 13.17
CA PRO A 325 -18.05 -1.11 14.20
C PRO A 325 -19.28 -1.44 15.05
N SER A 326 -19.14 -1.37 16.37
CA SER A 326 -20.30 -1.52 17.27
C SER A 326 -21.24 -0.33 17.05
N PRO A 327 -22.56 -0.54 16.96
CA PRO A 327 -23.53 0.56 16.94
C PRO A 327 -23.56 1.22 18.34
N ALA A 328 -22.56 2.02 18.66
CA ALA A 328 -22.46 2.75 19.92
C ALA A 328 -21.68 4.05 19.73
N LEU A 329 -22.40 5.10 19.34
CA LEU A 329 -22.26 6.53 19.72
C LEU A 329 -23.02 7.46 18.74
N SER A 330 -24.22 7.05 18.33
CA SER A 330 -25.26 7.96 17.84
C SER A 330 -26.35 8.02 18.92
N ALA A 331 -26.05 8.72 20.01
CA ALA A 331 -27.02 9.12 21.03
C ALA A 331 -26.68 10.56 21.44
#